data_AF-A0A9E5H0L3-F1
#
_entry.id   AF-A0A9E5H0L3-F1
#
_cell.length_a   1.000
_cell.length_b   1.000
_cell.length_c   1.000
_cell.angle_alpha   90.00
_cell.angle_beta   90.00
_cell.angle_gamma   90.00
#
_symmetry.space_group_name_H-M   'P 1'
#
loop_
_entity.id
_entity.type
_entity.pdbx_description
1 polymer ?
#
loop_
_entity_poly.entity_id
_entity_poly.type
_entity_poly.pdbx_seq_one_letter_code
_entity_poly.pdbx_strand_id
1 'polypeptide(L)'
;MKKYLFPIILTLILQLTIDLNSQEKNKFNFKAPLRIFVKDSLNKPIPGAIIFLDNLKQKQITDKNGFVAIKIKKTPQKISVFSPIYGIQDFFSYENTQNVIIKYNQKALKTNIGVTEQIITTENKVVSNTKFQFTNIYEYLRGRVAGVVVSSDNKILIRGTTSFNASTEPLFILNGIPISSVDDIAPSDIKSVTVLKGPETAKYGVRGSNGVILIQTY
;
A
#
# COMPACT_ATOMS: atom_id res chain seq x y z
N MET A 1 -56.31 -39.18 51.05
CA MET A 1 -54.89 -38.81 50.82
C MET A 1 -54.57 -38.34 49.38
N LYS A 2 -55.52 -37.80 48.59
CA LYS A 2 -55.27 -37.39 47.18
C LYS A 2 -55.15 -35.87 46.91
N LYS A 3 -55.31 -35.00 47.93
CA LYS A 3 -55.35 -33.53 47.74
C LYS A 3 -53.99 -32.82 47.69
N TYR A 4 -52.90 -33.49 48.09
CA TYR A 4 -51.54 -32.92 48.05
C TYR A 4 -50.68 -33.43 46.89
N LEU A 5 -51.21 -34.35 46.06
CA LEU A 5 -50.45 -34.96 44.97
C LEU A 5 -50.23 -33.99 43.79
N PHE A 6 -51.19 -33.09 43.55
CA PHE A 6 -51.14 -32.12 42.46
C PHE A 6 -50.08 -31.01 42.64
N PRO A 7 -49.94 -30.34 43.80
CA PRO A 7 -48.91 -29.32 43.98
C PRO A 7 -47.48 -29.89 43.97
N ILE A 8 -47.30 -31.15 44.36
CA ILE A 8 -45.98 -31.83 44.36
C ILE A 8 -45.54 -32.18 42.93
N ILE A 9 -46.47 -32.58 42.07
CA ILE A 9 -46.17 -32.83 40.65
C ILE A 9 -45.84 -31.52 39.93
N LEU A 10 -46.50 -30.42 40.30
CA LEU A 10 -46.28 -29.11 39.67
C LEU A 10 -44.93 -28.48 40.06
N THR A 11 -44.46 -28.67 41.30
CA THR A 11 -43.11 -28.24 41.71
C THR A 11 -42.00 -29.12 41.11
N LEU A 12 -42.25 -30.41 40.89
CA LEU A 12 -41.29 -31.32 40.26
C LEU A 12 -41.06 -31.01 38.78
N ILE A 13 -42.09 -30.57 38.06
CA ILE A 13 -41.99 -30.17 36.64
C ILE A 13 -41.20 -28.86 36.48
N LEU A 14 -41.22 -27.98 37.49
CA LEU A 14 -40.50 -26.70 37.44
C LEU A 14 -38.98 -26.85 37.64
N GLN A 15 -38.52 -27.96 38.22
CA GLN A 15 -37.10 -28.26 38.40
C GLN A 15 -36.46 -28.95 37.18
N LEU A 16 -37.26 -29.43 36.22
CA LEU A 16 -36.75 -30.16 35.04
C LEU A 16 -36.34 -29.24 33.88
N THR A 17 -36.50 -27.91 34.00
CA THR A 17 -36.21 -26.96 32.90
C THR A 17 -34.87 -26.25 33.02
N ILE A 18 -34.01 -26.65 33.95
CA ILE A 18 -32.68 -26.04 34.13
C ILE A 18 -31.62 -27.09 33.86
N ASP A 19 -31.42 -27.41 32.58
CA ASP A 19 -30.15 -27.89 32.03
C ASP A 19 -30.21 -27.78 30.51
N LEU A 20 -30.44 -26.55 30.02
CA LEU A 20 -29.94 -26.17 28.69
C LEU A 20 -28.43 -25.96 28.82
N ASN A 21 -27.72 -27.05 29.09
CA ASN A 21 -26.28 -27.11 28.95
C ASN A 21 -26.00 -27.06 27.45
N SER A 22 -26.00 -25.83 26.94
CA SER A 22 -25.58 -25.46 25.61
C SER A 22 -24.19 -26.03 25.40
N GLN A 23 -24.11 -27.13 24.67
CA GLN A 23 -22.83 -27.62 24.18
C GLN A 23 -22.18 -26.49 23.38
N GLU A 24 -21.16 -25.85 23.97
CA GLU A 24 -20.20 -25.01 23.26
C GLU A 24 -19.51 -25.89 22.23
N LYS A 25 -20.16 -26.07 21.08
CA LYS A 25 -19.43 -26.25 19.83
C LYS A 25 -18.45 -25.10 19.83
N ASN A 26 -17.15 -25.42 19.90
CA ASN A 26 -16.05 -24.48 19.72
C ASN A 26 -16.34 -23.62 18.48
N LYS A 27 -17.06 -22.52 18.69
CA LYS A 27 -17.32 -21.51 17.69
C LYS A 27 -15.96 -20.91 17.55
N PHE A 28 -15.25 -21.25 16.47
CA PHE A 28 -14.19 -20.39 15.98
C PHE A 28 -14.79 -18.99 15.99
N ASN A 29 -14.35 -18.15 16.95
CA ASN A 29 -14.87 -16.82 17.17
C ASN A 29 -14.42 -15.95 15.99
N PHE A 30 -15.07 -16.15 14.84
CA PHE A 30 -14.95 -15.26 13.70
C PHE A 30 -15.49 -13.92 14.18
N LYS A 31 -14.64 -12.89 14.17
CA LYS A 31 -15.10 -11.52 14.34
C LYS A 31 -16.10 -11.22 13.21
N ALA A 32 -16.98 -10.25 13.43
CA ALA A 32 -17.91 -9.77 12.41
C ALA A 32 -17.19 -9.57 11.05
N PRO A 33 -17.84 -9.86 9.91
CA PRO A 33 -17.19 -9.82 8.61
C PRO A 33 -16.65 -8.41 8.34
N LEU A 34 -15.40 -8.36 7.90
CA LEU A 34 -14.76 -7.13 7.44
C LEU A 34 -15.40 -6.71 6.11
N ARG A 35 -16.05 -5.56 6.11
CA ARG A 35 -16.75 -4.98 4.97
C ARG A 35 -15.82 -4.00 4.27
N ILE A 36 -15.51 -4.23 3.00
CA ILE A 36 -14.58 -3.41 2.23
C ILE A 36 -15.32 -2.88 1.01
N PHE A 37 -15.21 -1.58 0.79
CA PHE A 37 -15.68 -0.90 -0.42
C PHE A 37 -14.48 -0.36 -1.19
N VAL A 38 -14.33 -0.80 -2.44
CA VAL A 38 -13.27 -0.37 -3.34
C VAL A 38 -13.86 0.57 -4.39
N LYS A 39 -13.36 1.81 -4.42
CA LYS A 39 -13.81 2.87 -5.31
C LYS A 39 -12.62 3.52 -6.02
N ASP A 40 -12.87 4.13 -7.18
CA ASP A 40 -11.91 4.99 -7.85
C ASP A 40 -11.87 6.39 -7.21
N SER A 41 -11.04 7.29 -7.75
CA SER A 41 -10.94 8.67 -7.27
C SER A 41 -12.19 9.51 -7.54
N LEU A 42 -13.05 9.07 -8.47
CA LEU A 42 -14.35 9.67 -8.79
C LEU A 42 -15.49 9.06 -7.94
N ASN A 43 -15.16 8.26 -6.93
CA ASN A 43 -16.08 7.48 -6.10
C ASN A 43 -16.91 6.42 -6.86
N LYS A 44 -16.56 6.07 -8.09
CA LYS A 44 -17.17 4.96 -8.83
C LYS A 44 -16.70 3.63 -8.26
N PRO A 45 -17.57 2.62 -8.16
CA PRO A 45 -17.19 1.31 -7.65
C PRO A 45 -16.23 0.58 -8.61
N ILE A 46 -15.27 -0.16 -8.05
CA ILE A 46 -14.34 -0.97 -8.83
C ILE A 46 -14.71 -2.45 -8.66
N PRO A 47 -15.38 -3.06 -9.65
CA PRO A 47 -15.68 -4.48 -9.62
C PRO A 47 -14.45 -5.35 -9.92
N GLY A 48 -14.45 -6.57 -9.40
CA GLY A 48 -13.42 -7.57 -9.68
C GLY A 48 -12.05 -7.30 -9.02
N ALA A 49 -12.00 -6.41 -8.03
CA ALA A 49 -10.78 -6.16 -7.27
C ALA A 49 -10.51 -7.33 -6.31
N ILE A 50 -9.25 -7.77 -6.29
CA ILE A 50 -8.75 -8.84 -5.43
C ILE A 50 -8.23 -8.22 -4.13
N ILE A 51 -8.70 -8.74 -3.00
CA ILE A 51 -8.25 -8.30 -1.68
C ILE A 51 -7.18 -9.24 -1.15
N PHE A 52 -6.16 -8.66 -0.53
CA PHE A 52 -5.15 -9.35 0.27
C PHE A 52 -5.24 -8.85 1.70
N LEU A 53 -5.26 -9.77 2.66
CA LEU A 53 -5.21 -9.46 4.09
C LEU A 53 -3.89 -10.02 4.61
N ASP A 54 -3.02 -9.18 5.18
CA ASP A 54 -1.66 -9.55 5.61
C ASP A 54 -0.91 -10.34 4.53
N ASN A 55 -0.94 -9.84 3.29
CA ASN A 55 -0.37 -10.45 2.09
C ASN A 55 -1.02 -11.77 1.63
N LEU A 56 -2.05 -12.27 2.31
CA LEU A 56 -2.78 -13.47 1.91
C LEU A 56 -3.96 -13.12 1.00
N LYS A 57 -3.93 -13.66 -0.22
CA LYS A 57 -5.00 -13.51 -1.22
C LYS A 57 -6.31 -14.11 -0.70
N GLN A 58 -7.36 -13.30 -0.72
CA GLN A 58 -8.71 -13.73 -0.36
C GLN A 58 -9.43 -14.34 -1.56
N LYS A 59 -10.32 -15.31 -1.30
CA LYS A 59 -11.08 -15.99 -2.36
C LYS A 59 -12.17 -15.11 -2.98
N GLN A 60 -12.70 -14.18 -2.19
CA GLN A 60 -13.75 -13.27 -2.62
C GLN A 60 -13.14 -12.02 -3.27
N ILE A 61 -13.73 -11.61 -4.39
CA ILE A 61 -13.41 -10.37 -5.11
C ILE A 61 -14.56 -9.37 -4.94
N THR A 62 -14.34 -8.11 -5.28
CA THR A 62 -15.40 -7.10 -5.21
C THR A 62 -16.50 -7.34 -6.24
N ASP A 63 -17.74 -7.09 -5.84
CA ASP A 63 -18.93 -7.19 -6.69
C ASP A 63 -19.09 -5.98 -7.64
N LYS A 64 -20.21 -5.91 -8.36
CA LYS A 64 -20.54 -4.79 -9.28
C LYS A 64 -20.56 -3.42 -8.60
N ASN A 65 -20.77 -3.39 -7.28
CA ASN A 65 -20.80 -2.19 -6.45
C ASN A 65 -19.46 -1.93 -5.75
N GLY A 66 -18.40 -2.67 -6.12
CA GLY A 66 -17.07 -2.54 -5.52
C GLY A 66 -17.02 -3.05 -4.08
N PHE A 67 -18.01 -3.81 -3.64
CA PHE A 67 -18.14 -4.27 -2.26
C PHE A 67 -17.67 -5.72 -2.09
N VAL A 68 -17.06 -6.02 -0.94
CA VAL A 68 -16.73 -7.38 -0.52
C VAL A 68 -16.78 -7.51 1.00
N ALA A 69 -17.33 -8.63 1.48
CA ALA A 69 -17.40 -8.96 2.90
C ALA A 69 -16.57 -10.20 3.22
N ILE A 70 -15.54 -10.07 4.05
CA ILE A 70 -14.57 -11.13 4.33
C ILE A 70 -14.66 -11.55 5.80
N LYS A 71 -14.94 -12.83 6.04
CA LYS A 71 -14.94 -13.40 7.39
C LYS A 71 -13.49 -13.48 7.88
N ILE A 72 -13.18 -12.78 8.97
CA ILE A 72 -11.83 -12.72 9.53
C ILE A 72 -11.77 -13.42 10.89
N LYS A 73 -10.69 -14.17 11.14
CA LYS A 73 -10.39 -14.78 12.45
C LYS A 73 -9.65 -13.79 13.36
N LYS A 74 -8.78 -12.98 12.78
CA LYS A 74 -7.99 -11.92 13.44
C LYS A 74 -8.08 -10.65 12.62
N THR A 75 -7.97 -9.50 13.28
CA THR A 75 -7.95 -8.21 12.59
C THR A 75 -6.64 -8.11 11.80
N PRO A 76 -6.67 -7.90 10.48
CA PRO A 76 -5.46 -7.80 9.68
C PRO A 76 -4.72 -6.50 10.00
N GLN A 77 -3.39 -6.54 9.98
CA GLN A 77 -2.53 -5.36 10.12
C GLN A 77 -2.40 -4.61 8.80
N LYS A 78 -2.47 -5.35 7.68
CA LYS A 78 -2.34 -4.81 6.33
C LYS A 78 -3.47 -5.29 5.44
N ILE A 79 -4.03 -4.38 4.65
CA ILE A 79 -4.99 -4.71 3.59
C ILE A 79 -4.39 -4.21 2.28
N SER A 80 -4.24 -5.07 1.28
CA SER A 80 -3.87 -4.64 -0.07
C SER A 80 -4.99 -4.98 -1.03
N VAL A 81 -5.14 -4.16 -2.07
CA VAL A 81 -6.13 -4.36 -3.12
C VAL A 81 -5.42 -4.36 -4.47
N PHE A 82 -5.75 -5.33 -5.31
CA PHE A 82 -5.35 -5.35 -6.70
C PHE A 82 -6.57 -5.22 -7.59
N SER A 83 -6.54 -4.25 -8.50
CA SER A 83 -7.52 -4.11 -9.56
C SER A 83 -6.80 -4.30 -10.90
N PRO A 84 -7.35 -5.07 -11.85
CA PRO A 84 -6.79 -5.19 -13.19
C PRO A 84 -6.65 -3.84 -13.91
N ILE A 85 -7.47 -2.85 -13.56
CA ILE A 85 -7.49 -1.53 -14.20
C ILE A 85 -6.52 -0.56 -13.51
N TYR A 86 -6.46 -0.56 -12.17
CA TYR A 86 -5.73 0.45 -11.40
C TYR A 86 -4.45 -0.06 -10.70
N GLY A 87 -4.15 -1.36 -10.82
CA GLY A 87 -2.96 -1.97 -10.21
C GLY A 87 -3.11 -2.28 -8.72
N ILE A 88 -1.97 -2.44 -8.03
CA ILE A 88 -1.91 -2.78 -6.61
C ILE A 88 -1.88 -1.50 -5.77
N GLN A 89 -2.72 -1.42 -4.74
CA GLN A 89 -2.67 -0.40 -3.71
C GLN A 89 -2.61 -1.07 -2.33
N ASP A 90 -1.59 -0.71 -1.56
CA ASP A 90 -1.46 -1.12 -0.17
C ASP A 90 -2.13 -0.09 0.75
N PHE A 91 -2.82 -0.59 1.78
CA PHE A 91 -3.48 0.21 2.80
C PHE A 91 -2.99 -0.24 4.19
N PHE A 92 -2.35 0.68 4.89
CA PHE A 92 -1.64 0.46 6.17
C PHE A 92 -2.23 1.33 7.29
N SER A 93 -3.53 1.25 7.56
CA SER A 93 -4.07 1.72 8.84
C SER A 93 -5.52 1.28 8.96
N TYR A 94 -5.84 0.54 10.01
CA TYR A 94 -7.22 0.16 10.30
C TYR A 94 -7.50 0.38 11.78
N GLU A 95 -8.26 1.44 12.10
CA GLU A 95 -8.74 1.71 13.45
C GLU A 95 -9.94 0.81 13.80
N ASN A 96 -9.78 -0.52 13.85
CA ASN A 96 -10.82 -1.47 14.32
C ASN A 96 -12.25 -1.29 13.74
N THR A 97 -12.43 -0.59 12.62
CA THR A 97 -13.74 -0.17 12.08
C THR A 97 -14.25 -1.20 11.10
N GLN A 98 -15.21 -2.05 11.44
CA GLN A 98 -15.68 -3.18 10.58
C GLN A 98 -15.97 -2.82 9.10
N ASN A 99 -16.12 -1.53 8.77
CA ASN A 99 -16.19 -0.98 7.42
C ASN A 99 -14.88 -0.27 7.00
N VAL A 100 -14.33 -0.64 5.86
CA VAL A 100 -13.16 -0.02 5.21
C VAL A 100 -13.59 0.53 3.86
N ILE A 101 -13.21 1.76 3.55
CA ILE A 101 -13.36 2.34 2.21
C ILE A 101 -11.97 2.55 1.63
N ILE A 102 -11.68 1.86 0.53
CA ILE A 102 -10.42 1.92 -0.19
C ILE A 102 -10.67 2.71 -1.46
N LYS A 103 -10.06 3.90 -1.54
CA LYS A 103 -10.10 4.73 -2.74
C LYS A 103 -8.80 4.56 -3.51
N TYR A 104 -8.90 4.16 -4.76
CA TYR A 104 -7.79 4.22 -5.69
C TYR A 104 -7.46 5.69 -5.95
N ASN A 105 -6.27 6.10 -5.55
CA ASN A 105 -5.74 7.38 -5.99
C ASN A 105 -5.39 7.18 -7.47
N GLN A 106 -6.16 7.82 -8.36
CA GLN A 106 -5.68 7.99 -9.72
C GLN A 106 -4.42 8.85 -9.61
N LYS A 107 -3.25 8.22 -9.49
CA LYS A 107 -2.03 8.85 -9.97
C LYS A 107 -2.34 9.16 -11.41
N ALA A 108 -2.73 10.40 -11.68
CA ALA A 108 -2.76 10.94 -13.02
C ALA A 108 -1.46 10.46 -13.65
N LEU A 109 -1.57 9.66 -14.71
CA LEU A 109 -0.49 9.56 -15.66
C LEU A 109 -0.21 11.03 -15.99
N LYS A 110 0.91 11.57 -15.50
CA LYS A 110 1.35 12.92 -15.81
C LYS A 110 1.70 12.93 -17.29
N THR A 111 0.69 13.02 -18.14
CA THR A 111 0.83 13.54 -19.49
C THR A 111 1.02 15.04 -19.33
N ASN A 112 2.12 15.56 -19.88
CA ASN A 112 2.60 16.92 -19.78
C ASN A 112 1.62 17.98 -20.34
N ILE A 113 0.46 18.19 -19.73
CA ILE A 113 -0.39 19.34 -20.00
C ILE A 113 -1.00 19.74 -18.67
N GLY A 114 -0.55 20.89 -18.17
CA GLY A 114 -0.90 21.41 -16.85
C GLY A 114 -2.42 21.55 -16.68
N VAL A 115 -2.92 21.12 -15.53
CA VAL A 115 -4.20 21.56 -15.00
C VAL A 115 -4.03 21.77 -13.51
N THR A 116 -4.35 22.99 -13.10
CA THR A 116 -4.40 23.52 -11.74
C THR A 116 -5.42 22.76 -10.90
N GLU A 117 -5.01 22.25 -9.74
CA GLU A 117 -5.88 21.61 -8.76
C GLU A 117 -6.64 22.68 -7.96
N GLN A 118 -7.95 22.82 -8.19
CA GLN A 118 -8.83 23.55 -7.29
C GLN A 118 -9.36 22.57 -6.23
N ILE A 119 -8.81 22.68 -5.02
CA ILE A 119 -9.21 21.92 -3.84
C ILE A 119 -10.57 22.44 -3.38
N ILE A 120 -11.63 21.63 -3.46
CA ILE A 120 -12.87 21.87 -2.74
C ILE A 120 -12.84 21.00 -1.49
N THR A 121 -12.60 21.65 -0.35
CA THR A 121 -12.67 21.06 0.98
C THR A 121 -14.12 21.04 1.46
N THR A 122 -14.60 19.88 1.90
CA THR A 122 -15.69 19.83 2.88
C THR A 122 -15.33 18.78 3.93
N GLU A 123 -14.85 19.29 5.05
CA GLU A 123 -14.93 18.77 6.42
C GLU A 123 -15.11 17.25 6.56
N ASN A 124 -13.98 16.55 6.69
CA ASN A 124 -13.79 15.48 7.68
C ASN A 124 -12.32 15.06 7.65
N LYS A 125 -11.58 15.49 8.68
CA LYS A 125 -10.26 15.03 9.13
C LYS A 125 -9.41 14.38 8.02
N VAL A 126 -8.80 15.24 7.20
CA VAL A 126 -7.75 14.89 6.26
C VAL A 126 -6.61 14.28 7.09
N VAL A 127 -6.52 12.95 7.14
CA VAL A 127 -5.22 12.31 7.37
C VAL A 127 -4.43 12.70 6.14
N SER A 128 -3.55 13.69 6.34
CA SER A 128 -2.66 14.25 5.34
C SER A 128 -2.19 13.13 4.43
N ASN A 129 -2.38 13.31 3.12
CA ASN A 129 -1.60 12.63 2.11
C ASN A 129 -0.16 12.58 2.63
N THR A 130 0.26 11.45 3.18
CA THR A 130 1.68 11.16 3.27
C THR A 130 2.06 10.93 1.82
N LYS A 131 2.37 12.04 1.14
CA LYS A 131 3.34 12.06 0.05
C LYS A 131 4.36 10.99 0.44
N PHE A 132 4.60 9.99 -0.39
CA PHE A 132 5.69 9.04 -0.14
C PHE A 132 6.95 9.89 0.06
N GLN A 133 7.30 10.16 1.33
CA GLN A 133 8.50 10.88 1.70
C GLN A 133 9.54 9.80 1.74
N PHE A 134 10.38 9.78 0.71
CA PHE A 134 11.58 8.97 0.76
C PHE A 134 12.42 9.51 1.91
N THR A 135 12.92 8.61 2.76
CA THR A 135 13.71 8.99 3.94
C THR A 135 15.07 9.53 3.55
N ASN A 136 15.60 9.03 2.43
CA ASN A 136 16.87 9.45 1.84
C ASN A 136 16.84 9.31 0.31
N ILE A 137 17.85 9.87 -0.35
CA ILE A 137 17.94 9.83 -1.81
C ILE A 137 18.09 8.41 -2.36
N TYR A 138 18.70 7.49 -1.62
CA TYR A 138 18.84 6.09 -2.04
C TYR A 138 17.48 5.41 -2.21
N GLU A 139 16.55 5.65 -1.29
CA GLU A 139 15.18 5.17 -1.35
C GLU A 139 14.42 5.84 -2.51
N TYR A 140 14.64 7.14 -2.72
CA TYR A 140 14.09 7.88 -3.85
C TYR A 140 14.53 7.28 -5.18
N LEU A 141 15.84 7.08 -5.37
CA LEU A 141 16.42 6.53 -6.59
C LEU A 141 15.90 5.12 -6.86
N ARG A 142 15.84 4.27 -5.82
CA ARG A 142 15.30 2.90 -5.91
C ARG A 142 13.82 2.87 -6.33
N GLY A 143 13.01 3.80 -5.82
CA GLY A 143 11.56 3.80 -6.01
C GLY A 143 11.05 4.65 -7.18
N ARG A 144 11.84 5.61 -7.67
CA ARG A 144 11.38 6.60 -8.69
C ARG A 144 12.20 6.62 -9.96
N VAL A 145 13.43 6.11 -9.96
CA VAL A 145 14.33 6.26 -11.10
C VAL A 145 14.49 4.92 -11.81
N ALA A 146 13.88 4.80 -12.99
CA ALA A 146 13.93 3.59 -13.78
C ALA A 146 15.38 3.31 -14.25
N GLY A 147 15.77 2.04 -14.21
CA GLY A 147 17.10 1.62 -14.63
C GLY A 147 18.22 1.91 -13.62
N VAL A 148 17.89 2.43 -12.43
CA VAL A 148 18.82 2.56 -11.31
C VAL A 148 18.56 1.44 -10.31
N VAL A 149 19.62 0.78 -9.87
CA VAL A 149 19.61 -0.23 -8.82
C VAL A 149 20.42 0.30 -7.67
N VAL A 150 19.83 0.31 -6.48
CA VAL A 150 20.51 0.74 -5.25
C VAL A 150 20.64 -0.43 -4.31
N SER A 151 21.88 -0.85 -4.06
CA SER A 151 22.24 -1.96 -3.19
C SER A 151 21.95 -1.63 -1.72
N SER A 152 22.03 -2.64 -0.85
CA SER A 152 21.86 -2.46 0.60
C SER A 152 22.95 -1.55 1.20
N ASP A 153 24.15 -1.57 0.62
CA ASP A 153 25.28 -0.73 1.02
C ASP A 153 25.24 0.68 0.39
N ASN A 154 24.06 1.14 -0.02
CA ASN A 154 23.84 2.42 -0.71
C ASN A 154 24.62 2.61 -2.03
N LYS A 155 25.25 1.55 -2.56
CA LYS A 155 25.89 1.59 -3.88
C LYS A 155 24.85 1.71 -4.99
N ILE A 156 25.00 2.72 -5.83
CA ILE A 156 24.11 3.02 -6.94
C ILE A 156 24.72 2.45 -8.22
N LEU A 157 23.92 1.71 -8.99
CA LEU A 157 24.30 1.06 -10.24
C LEU A 157 23.27 1.40 -11.31
N ILE A 158 23.72 1.57 -12.56
CA ILE A 158 22.82 1.74 -13.71
C ILE A 158 22.69 0.39 -14.42
N ARG A 159 21.46 -0.07 -14.64
CA ARG A 159 21.22 -1.36 -15.30
C ARG A 159 21.74 -1.31 -16.74
N GLY A 160 22.55 -2.30 -17.09
CA GLY A 160 23.08 -2.47 -18.44
C GLY A 160 24.43 -1.80 -18.67
N THR A 161 25.03 -1.18 -17.64
CA THR A 161 26.43 -0.78 -17.68
C THR A 161 27.28 -1.97 -17.21
N THR A 162 28.05 -2.55 -18.13
CA THR A 162 28.95 -3.66 -17.84
C THR A 162 30.34 -3.11 -17.55
N SER A 163 30.83 -3.28 -16.34
CA SER A 163 32.26 -3.11 -16.03
C SER A 163 32.83 -4.49 -15.77
N PHE A 164 33.82 -4.89 -16.56
CA PHE A 164 34.45 -6.20 -16.44
C PHE A 164 35.56 -6.28 -15.40
N ASN A 165 35.93 -5.20 -14.69
CA ASN A 165 36.92 -5.22 -13.59
C ASN A 165 37.15 -3.84 -12.89
N ALA A 166 36.36 -2.81 -13.18
CA ALA A 166 36.53 -1.46 -12.63
C ALA A 166 35.38 -1.06 -11.69
N SER A 167 35.59 -0.02 -10.87
CA SER A 167 34.51 0.61 -10.08
C SER A 167 33.27 0.80 -10.95
N THR A 168 32.12 0.35 -10.46
CA THR A 168 30.83 0.32 -11.18
C THR A 168 29.95 1.54 -10.87
N GLU A 169 30.46 2.50 -10.09
CA GLU A 169 29.68 3.66 -9.67
C GLU A 169 29.51 4.66 -10.82
N PRO A 170 28.30 5.20 -11.01
CA PRO A 170 28.03 6.21 -12.01
C PRO A 170 28.57 7.57 -11.57
N LEU A 171 28.72 8.49 -12.53
CA LEU A 171 29.00 9.88 -12.22
C LEU A 171 27.73 10.60 -11.78
N PHE A 172 27.79 11.30 -10.65
CA PHE A 172 26.70 12.15 -10.17
C PHE A 172 26.95 13.60 -10.57
N ILE A 173 25.92 14.25 -11.11
CA ILE A 173 25.93 15.68 -11.45
C ILE A 173 24.74 16.33 -10.75
N LEU A 174 24.99 17.29 -9.86
CA LEU A 174 23.98 18.08 -9.19
C LEU A 174 23.98 19.51 -9.75
N ASN A 175 22.86 19.94 -10.33
CA ASN A 175 22.69 21.27 -10.90
C ASN A 175 23.82 21.66 -11.89
N GLY A 176 24.31 20.68 -12.65
CA GLY A 176 25.41 20.85 -13.62
C GLY A 176 26.82 20.66 -13.05
N ILE A 177 26.98 20.48 -11.73
CA ILE A 177 28.27 20.33 -11.05
C ILE A 177 28.49 18.86 -10.66
N PRO A 178 29.66 18.26 -10.96
CA PRO A 178 29.95 16.89 -10.55
C PRO A 178 30.17 16.79 -9.03
N ILE A 179 29.56 15.77 -8.42
CA ILE A 179 29.68 15.48 -6.99
C ILE A 179 30.17 14.04 -6.76
N SER A 180 30.77 13.79 -5.60
CA SER A 180 31.28 12.47 -5.20
C SER A 180 30.25 11.61 -4.49
N SER A 181 29.31 12.22 -3.77
CA SER A 181 28.23 11.53 -3.07
C SER A 181 26.92 12.29 -3.20
N VAL A 182 25.82 11.56 -3.09
CA VAL A 182 24.45 12.09 -3.10
C VAL A 182 23.83 12.20 -1.69
N ASP A 183 24.57 11.81 -0.64
CA ASP A 183 24.08 11.69 0.74
C ASP A 183 23.37 12.96 1.25
N ASP A 184 23.90 14.13 0.92
CA ASP A 184 23.43 15.42 1.41
C ASP A 184 22.17 15.94 0.68
N ILE A 185 21.67 15.20 -0.31
CA ILE A 185 20.52 15.62 -1.12
C ILE A 185 19.23 15.11 -0.46
N ALA A 186 18.44 16.03 0.08
CA ALA A 186 17.12 15.69 0.60
C ALA A 186 16.17 15.33 -0.55
N PRO A 187 15.39 14.23 -0.44
CA PRO A 187 14.41 13.86 -1.46
C PRO A 187 13.32 14.91 -1.74
N SER A 188 13.05 15.80 -0.78
CA SER A 188 12.13 16.93 -0.92
C SER A 188 12.61 17.96 -1.94
N ASP A 189 13.92 18.07 -2.12
CA ASP A 189 14.55 19.15 -2.88
C ASP A 189 14.78 18.75 -4.34
N ILE A 190 14.59 17.46 -4.66
CA ILE A 190 14.76 16.90 -6.00
C ILE A 190 13.62 17.38 -6.90
N LYS A 191 13.96 18.22 -7.87
CA LYS A 191 13.08 18.65 -8.96
C LYS A 191 12.99 17.59 -10.06
N SER A 192 14.12 17.02 -10.46
CA SER A 192 14.16 15.92 -11.44
C SER A 192 15.44 15.11 -11.34
N VAL A 193 15.36 13.84 -11.78
CA VAL A 193 16.51 12.96 -11.96
C VAL A 193 16.50 12.39 -13.37
N THR A 194 17.62 12.52 -14.08
CA THR A 194 17.79 12.00 -15.43
C THR A 194 18.98 11.06 -15.47
N VAL A 195 18.79 9.88 -16.04
CA VAL A 195 19.84 8.86 -16.16
C VAL A 195 20.28 8.74 -17.60
N LEU A 196 21.59 8.83 -17.80
CA LEU A 196 22.26 8.75 -19.08
C LEU A 196 23.06 7.45 -19.14
N LYS A 197 22.90 6.68 -20.22
CA LYS A 197 23.48 5.32 -20.37
C LYS A 197 24.03 5.02 -21.76
N GLY A 198 23.93 5.96 -22.70
CA GLY A 198 24.35 5.82 -24.09
C GLY A 198 25.36 6.88 -24.52
N PRO A 199 25.42 7.19 -25.83
CA PRO A 199 26.37 8.15 -26.41
C PRO A 199 26.37 9.53 -25.74
N GLU A 200 25.25 9.91 -25.12
CA GLU A 200 25.08 11.18 -24.42
C GLU A 200 25.99 11.33 -23.18
N THR A 201 26.57 10.24 -22.67
CA THR A 201 27.55 10.28 -21.58
C THR A 201 28.95 10.70 -22.05
N ALA A 202 29.23 10.68 -23.36
CA ALA A 202 30.54 10.99 -23.92
C ALA A 202 31.05 12.39 -23.52
N LYS A 203 30.14 13.35 -23.30
CA LYS A 203 30.49 14.70 -22.82
C LYS A 203 31.10 14.72 -21.41
N TYR A 204 30.97 13.63 -20.65
CA TYR A 204 31.54 13.48 -19.31
C TYR A 204 32.80 12.59 -19.31
N GLY A 205 33.29 12.19 -20.49
CA GLY A 205 34.52 11.43 -20.68
C GLY A 205 34.51 10.07 -19.97
N VAL A 206 35.70 9.62 -19.53
CA VAL A 206 35.90 8.30 -18.90
C VAL A 206 35.04 8.11 -17.65
N ARG A 207 34.74 9.19 -16.90
CA ARG A 207 33.91 9.15 -15.70
C ARG A 207 32.44 8.83 -15.99
N GLY A 208 31.96 9.08 -17.22
CA GLY A 208 30.62 8.74 -17.67
C GLY A 208 30.47 7.32 -18.23
N SER A 209 31.53 6.51 -18.23
CA SER A 209 31.53 5.15 -18.79
C SER A 209 30.56 4.20 -18.09
N ASN A 210 30.38 4.36 -16.77
CA ASN A 210 29.39 3.62 -15.98
C ASN A 210 28.00 4.25 -15.99
N GLY A 211 27.78 5.26 -16.84
CA GLY A 211 26.59 6.08 -16.89
C GLY A 211 26.65 7.32 -15.99
N VAL A 212 25.70 8.23 -16.19
CA VAL A 212 25.65 9.52 -15.50
C VAL A 212 24.26 9.76 -14.94
N ILE A 213 24.17 10.18 -13.68
CA ILE A 213 22.94 10.56 -13.01
C ILE A 213 22.95 12.06 -12.81
N LEU A 214 22.06 12.74 -13.52
CA LEU A 214 21.81 14.18 -13.40
C LEU A 214 20.70 14.39 -12.39
N ILE A 215 20.98 15.20 -11.37
CA ILE A 215 20.04 15.58 -10.33
C ILE A 215 19.87 17.10 -10.43
N GLN A 216 18.62 17.54 -10.56
CA GLN A 216 18.25 18.93 -10.50
C GLN A 216 17.45 19.17 -9.23
N THR A 217 17.78 20.21 -8.48
CA THR A 217 17.00 20.66 -7.32
C THR A 217 16.18 21.90 -7.65
N TYR A 218 15.22 22.24 -6.77
CA TYR A 218 14.46 23.49 -6.83
C TYR A 218 15.30 24.71 -6.51
#